data_AF-A0A5D6V7Z6-F1
#
_entry.id   AF-A0A5D6V7Z6-F1
#
_cell.length_a   1.000
_cell.length_b   1.000
_cell.length_c   1.000
_cell.angle_alpha   90.00
_cell.angle_beta   90.00
_cell.angle_gamma   90.00
#
_symmetry.space_group_name_H-M   'P 1'
#
loop_
_entity.id
_entity.type
_entity.pdbx_description
1 polymer ?
#
loop_
_entity_poly.entity_id
_entity_poly.type
_entity_poly.pdbx_seq_one_letter_code
_entity_poly.pdbx_strand_id
1 'polypeptide(L)'
;MPDELLFVRQYVPLTADSERRFFVVAGTAYGAEKTSLPTALQPVLDALKPRLFYSLDVALTQAGVPVVVEVGDGQVSDLKEWTLVDFGASVLRSLAAVT
;
A
#
# COMPACT_ATOMS: atom_id res chain seq x y z
N MET A 1 18.10 22.32 0.56
CA MET A 1 18.98 21.40 1.31
C MET A 1 19.80 20.64 0.29
N PRO A 2 21.14 20.75 0.26
CA PRO A 2 21.96 20.11 -0.77
C PRO A 2 22.06 18.57 -0.65
N ASP A 3 21.55 17.99 0.43
CA ASP A 3 21.69 16.56 0.77
C ASP A 3 20.40 15.73 0.54
N GLU A 4 19.44 16.26 -0.23
CA GLU A 4 18.21 15.51 -0.51
C GLU A 4 18.49 14.39 -1.51
N LEU A 5 18.20 13.14 -1.12
CA LEU A 5 18.43 11.97 -1.95
C LEU A 5 17.49 11.97 -3.15
N LEU A 6 18.06 11.98 -4.36
CA LEU A 6 17.31 11.80 -5.58
C LEU A 6 17.04 10.30 -5.84
N PHE A 7 15.77 9.91 -5.79
CA PHE A 7 15.33 8.58 -6.20
C PHE A 7 14.85 8.59 -7.64
N VAL A 8 15.61 7.96 -8.54
CA VAL A 8 15.21 7.77 -9.94
C VAL A 8 14.83 6.30 -10.14
N ARG A 9 13.62 6.05 -10.65
CA ARG A 9 13.15 4.72 -11.05
C ARG A 9 13.10 4.60 -12.57
N GLN A 10 13.35 3.39 -13.07
CA GLN A 10 13.10 3.09 -14.49
C GLN A 10 11.62 3.32 -14.81
N TYR A 11 11.34 3.96 -15.95
CA TYR A 11 9.97 4.11 -16.43
C TYR A 11 9.36 2.75 -16.78
N VAL A 12 8.14 2.52 -16.30
CA VAL A 12 7.35 1.31 -16.59
C VAL A 12 5.94 1.75 -16.96
N PRO A 13 5.39 1.31 -18.12
CA PRO A 13 4.03 1.63 -18.50
C PRO A 13 3.03 0.89 -17.60
N LEU A 14 2.18 1.66 -16.93
CA LEU A 14 1.13 1.15 -16.05
C LEU A 14 -0.22 1.10 -16.78
N THR A 15 -1.06 0.17 -16.37
CA THR A 15 -2.46 0.11 -16.79
C THR A 15 -3.21 1.26 -16.12
N ALA A 16 -3.92 2.06 -16.93
CA ALA A 16 -4.72 3.17 -16.40
C ALA A 16 -5.74 2.68 -15.36
N ASP A 17 -5.99 3.49 -14.34
CA ASP A 17 -6.95 3.23 -13.26
C ASP A 17 -6.76 1.90 -12.50
N SER A 18 -5.59 1.28 -12.62
CA SER A 18 -5.24 0.02 -11.93
C SER A 18 -4.62 0.22 -10.55
N GLU A 19 -4.34 1.47 -10.17
CA GLU A 19 -3.74 1.76 -8.87
C GLU A 19 -4.75 1.49 -7.75
N ARG A 20 -4.29 0.75 -6.74
CA ARG A 20 -5.04 0.36 -5.55
C ARG A 20 -4.23 0.66 -4.32
N ARG A 21 -4.89 1.18 -3.29
CA ARG A 21 -4.25 1.46 -2.00
C ARG A 21 -4.50 0.34 -1.00
N PHE A 22 -3.42 -0.20 -0.47
CA PHE A 22 -3.42 -1.14 0.64
C PHE A 22 -2.87 -0.46 1.89
N PHE A 23 -3.46 -0.77 3.03
CA PHE A 23 -2.91 -0.42 4.33
C PHE A 23 -2.35 -1.68 4.99
N VAL A 24 -1.16 -1.58 5.59
CA VAL A 24 -0.53 -2.71 6.26
C VAL A 24 -0.48 -2.41 7.75
N VAL A 25 -1.01 -3.34 8.55
CA VAL A 25 -0.95 -3.31 10.02
C VAL A 25 -0.22 -4.54 10.50
N ALA A 26 0.90 -4.37 11.21
CA ALA A 26 1.72 -5.43 11.78
C ALA A 26 2.02 -6.56 10.77
N GLY A 27 2.38 -6.19 9.54
CA GLY A 27 2.69 -7.13 8.45
C GLY A 27 1.47 -7.71 7.71
N THR A 28 0.24 -7.38 8.09
CA THR A 28 -0.98 -7.81 7.40
C THR A 28 -1.51 -6.70 6.50
N ALA A 29 -1.63 -6.96 5.20
CA ALA A 29 -2.15 -6.00 4.22
C ALA A 29 -3.68 -6.10 4.07
N TYR A 30 -4.33 -4.95 4.01
CA TYR A 30 -5.78 -4.78 3.83
C TYR A 30 -6.01 -3.91 2.60
N GLY A 31 -6.82 -4.39 1.66
CA GLY A 31 -7.30 -3.61 0.52
C GLY A 31 -8.77 -3.21 0.67
N ALA A 32 -9.19 -2.17 -0.04
CA ALA A 32 -10.59 -1.79 -0.15
C ALA A 32 -11.44 -2.96 -0.67
N GLU A 33 -12.72 -2.99 -0.30
CA GLU A 33 -13.66 -4.06 -0.69
C GLU A 33 -13.16 -5.47 -0.33
N LYS A 34 -12.31 -5.59 0.69
CA LYS A 34 -11.66 -6.85 1.13
C LYS A 34 -10.73 -7.46 0.08
N THR A 35 -10.20 -6.63 -0.83
CA THR A 35 -9.21 -7.06 -1.82
C THR A 35 -7.92 -7.49 -1.12
N SER A 36 -7.40 -8.67 -1.50
CA SER A 36 -6.12 -9.17 -1.00
C SER A 36 -4.95 -8.56 -1.75
N LEU A 37 -3.85 -8.30 -1.05
CA LEU A 37 -2.59 -7.95 -1.70
C LEU A 37 -2.16 -9.08 -2.65
N PRO A 38 -1.72 -8.78 -3.89
CA PRO A 38 -1.19 -9.81 -4.79
C PRO A 38 -0.01 -10.56 -4.17
N THR A 39 -0.03 -11.90 -4.20
CA THR A 39 1.00 -12.74 -3.56
C THR A 39 2.41 -12.45 -4.05
N ALA A 40 2.57 -12.00 -5.30
CA ALA A 40 3.86 -11.59 -5.85
C ALA A 40 4.53 -10.44 -5.08
N LEU A 41 3.76 -9.68 -4.28
CA LEU A 41 4.25 -8.59 -3.45
C LEU A 41 4.51 -8.98 -1.99
N GLN A 42 4.40 -10.26 -1.63
CA GLN A 42 4.75 -10.74 -0.28
C GLN A 42 6.18 -10.34 0.16
N PRO A 43 7.21 -10.34 -0.71
CA PRO A 43 8.55 -9.90 -0.33
C PRO A 43 8.61 -8.45 0.17
N VAL A 44 7.67 -7.58 -0.24
CA VAL A 44 7.58 -6.20 0.25
C VAL A 44 7.16 -6.19 1.71
N LEU A 45 6.19 -7.01 2.09
CA LEU A 45 5.74 -7.13 3.48
C LEU A 45 6.87 -7.66 4.38
N ASP A 46 7.64 -8.62 3.87
CA ASP A 46 8.78 -9.18 4.60
C ASP A 46 9.89 -8.13 4.81
N ALA A 47 10.20 -7.33 3.78
CA ALA A 47 11.19 -6.25 3.86
C ALA A 47 10.77 -5.12 4.81
N LEU A 48 9.46 -4.87 4.94
CA LEU A 48 8.90 -3.82 5.78
C LEU A 48 8.40 -4.32 7.13
N LYS A 49 8.61 -5.60 7.46
CA LYS A 49 8.09 -6.28 8.66
C LYS A 49 8.28 -5.53 10.00
N PRO A 50 9.38 -4.80 10.26
CA PRO A 50 9.53 -4.04 11.51
C PRO A 50 8.56 -2.86 11.65
N ARG A 51 7.90 -2.42 10.57
CA ARG A 51 6.97 -1.29 10.59
C ARG A 51 5.59 -1.73 11.07
N LEU A 52 5.02 -0.97 12.02
CA LEU A 52 3.70 -1.23 12.58
C LEU A 52 2.56 -0.88 11.61
N PHE A 53 2.65 0.30 10.98
CA PHE A 53 1.60 0.82 10.11
C PHE A 53 2.22 1.58 8.93
N TYR A 54 1.72 1.33 7.72
CA TYR A 54 2.14 2.00 6.49
C TYR A 54 1.11 1.74 5.38
N SER A 55 1.23 2.46 4.26
CA SER A 55 0.43 2.22 3.06
C SER A 55 1.30 1.75 1.89
N LEU A 56 0.70 0.97 0.99
CA LEU A 56 1.26 0.57 -0.29
C LEU A 56 0.30 1.00 -1.39
N ASP A 57 0.76 1.85 -2.31
CA ASP A 57 0.06 2.05 -3.57
C ASP A 57 0.59 1.05 -4.59
N VAL A 58 -0.29 0.22 -5.12
CA VAL A 58 0.03 -0.90 -6.01
C VAL A 58 -0.69 -0.68 -7.33
N ALA A 59 0.02 -0.76 -8.45
CA ALA A 59 -0.56 -0.70 -9.79
C ALA A 59 -0.20 -1.95 -10.59
N LEU A 60 -0.89 -2.15 -11.71
CA LEU A 60 -0.54 -3.18 -12.68
C LEU A 60 0.28 -2.58 -13.81
N THR A 61 1.34 -3.27 -14.24
CA THR A 61 1.96 -2.98 -15.54
C THR A 61 0.98 -3.31 -16.68
N GLN A 62 1.29 -2.89 -17.90
CA GLN A 62 0.51 -3.31 -19.09
C GLN A 62 0.51 -4.84 -19.32
N ALA A 63 1.46 -5.56 -18.73
CA ALA A 63 1.51 -7.02 -18.76
C ALA A 63 0.72 -7.68 -17.60
N GLY A 64 0.01 -6.89 -16.79
CA GLY A 64 -0.75 -7.39 -15.64
C GLY A 64 0.11 -7.75 -14.41
N VAL A 65 1.38 -7.36 -14.39
CA VAL A 65 2.27 -7.63 -13.25
C VAL A 65 2.05 -6.57 -12.17
N PRO A 66 1.76 -6.94 -10.91
CA PRO A 66 1.60 -5.98 -9.83
C PRO A 66 2.95 -5.38 -9.41
N VAL A 67 2.99 -4.07 -9.22
CA VAL A 67 4.18 -3.33 -8.77
C VAL A 67 3.80 -2.33 -7.68
N VAL A 68 4.67 -2.16 -6.68
CA VAL A 68 4.53 -1.08 -5.69
C VAL A 68 5.01 0.21 -6.32
N VAL A 69 4.13 1.22 -6.33
CA VAL A 69 4.38 2.55 -6.87
C VAL A 69 4.90 3.48 -5.78
N GLU A 70 4.37 3.34 -4.56
CA GLU A 70 4.69 4.16 -3.39
C GLU A 70 4.57 3.35 -2.10
N VAL A 71 5.44 3.65 -1.13
CA VAL A 71 5.29 3.24 0.28
C VAL A 71 5.08 4.51 1.10
N GLY A 72 3.87 4.68 1.65
CA GLY A 72 3.51 5.82 2.49
C GLY A 72 3.61 5.48 3.99
N ASP A 73 3.61 6.50 4.84
CA ASP A 73 3.66 6.36 6.29
C ASP A 73 2.31 5.97 6.93
N GLY A 74 1.29 5.72 6.11
CA GLY A 74 -0.06 5.36 6.55
C GLY A 74 -0.98 6.57 6.77
N GLN A 75 -0.53 7.79 6.47
CA GLN A 75 -1.41 8.96 6.45
C GLN A 75 -2.55 8.78 5.45
N VAL A 76 -3.76 9.18 5.88
CA VAL A 76 -4.98 9.14 5.06
C VAL A 76 -5.37 10.56 4.72
N SER A 77 -4.74 11.11 3.68
CA SER A 77 -5.09 12.44 3.13
C SER A 77 -6.33 12.38 2.22
N ASP A 78 -6.54 11.23 1.58
CA ASP A 78 -7.70 10.88 0.77
C ASP A 78 -8.03 9.41 1.05
N LEU A 79 -9.32 9.09 1.07
CA LEU A 79 -9.81 7.73 1.20
C LEU A 79 -9.60 6.91 -0.10
N LYS A 80 -9.42 7.55 -1.27
CA LYS A 80 -9.39 6.88 -2.58
C LYS A 80 -10.61 5.95 -2.71
N GLU A 81 -10.39 4.65 -2.78
CA GLU A 81 -11.40 3.59 -2.94
C GLU A 81 -12.05 3.17 -1.61
N TRP A 82 -11.55 3.66 -0.48
CA TRP A 82 -12.03 3.27 0.82
C TRP A 82 -13.30 4.03 1.20
N THR A 83 -14.29 3.32 1.73
CA THR A 83 -15.29 3.99 2.56
C THR A 83 -14.73 4.19 3.96
N LEU A 84 -15.16 5.26 4.64
CA LEU A 84 -14.77 5.49 6.04
C LEU A 84 -15.17 4.30 6.94
N VAL A 85 -16.32 3.68 6.64
CA VAL A 85 -16.83 2.52 7.39
C VAL A 85 -15.92 1.31 7.22
N ASP A 86 -15.55 0.97 5.98
CA ASP A 86 -14.68 -0.19 5.72
C ASP A 86 -13.29 0.02 6.30
N PHE A 87 -12.73 1.23 6.16
CA PHE A 87 -11.44 1.58 6.73
C PHE A 87 -11.44 1.48 8.26
N GLY A 88 -12.48 2.02 8.90
CA GLY A 88 -12.64 1.94 10.35
C GLY A 88 -12.84 0.50 10.85
N ALA A 89 -13.64 -0.30 10.14
CA ALA A 89 -13.98 -1.66 10.55
C ALA A 89 -12.83 -2.65 10.38
N SER A 90 -11.92 -2.41 9.44
CA SER A 90 -10.77 -3.27 9.14
C SER A 90 -9.46 -2.68 9.66
N VAL A 91 -8.92 -1.66 9.00
CA VAL A 91 -7.58 -1.12 9.25
C VAL A 91 -7.46 -0.53 10.65
N LEU A 92 -8.36 0.40 11.02
CA LEU A 92 -8.26 1.06 12.33
C LEU A 92 -8.53 0.10 13.48
N ARG A 93 -9.49 -0.81 13.32
CA ARG A 93 -9.77 -1.86 14.32
C ARG A 93 -8.55 -2.76 14.51
N SER A 94 -7.91 -3.20 13.44
CA SER A 94 -6.70 -4.03 13.52
C SER A 94 -5.54 -3.26 14.15
N LEU A 95 -5.35 -1.98 13.79
CA LEU A 95 -4.29 -1.15 14.35
C LEU A 95 -4.48 -0.96 15.86
N ALA A 96 -5.70 -0.64 16.31
CA ALA A 96 -6.02 -0.49 17.72
C ALA A 96 -5.84 -1.77 18.55
N ALA A 97 -5.86 -2.95 17.92
CA ALA A 97 -5.66 -4.23 18.59
C ALA A 97 -4.18 -4.60 18.77
N VAL A 98 -3.26 -3.92 18.08
CA VAL A 98 -1.81 -4.19 18.11
C VAL A 98 -0.99 -3.04 18.69
N THR A 99 -1.65 -1.97 19.12
CA THR A 99 -1.09 -0.81 19.84
C THR A 99 -1.48 -0.84 21.31
#